data_AF-A0A261CCN0-F1
#
_entry.id   AF-A0A261CCN0-F1
#
_cell.length_a   1.000
_cell.length_b   1.000
_cell.length_c   1.000
_cell.angle_alpha   90.00
_cell.angle_beta   90.00
_cell.angle_gamma   90.00
#
_symmetry.space_group_name_H-M   'P 1'
#
loop_
_entity.id
_entity.type
_entity.pdbx_description
1 polymer ?
#
loop_
_entity_poly.entity_id
_entity_poly.type
_entity_poly.pdbx_seq_one_letter_code
_entity_poly.pdbx_strand_id
1 'polypeptide(L)'
;QIGGSPRARLTVQAVEKEIVIAYEENPHLSPAELRDLLIQKEICTKGNAPTVPAIKRLIGSKGLGVGGGVIPQTKKMERKRLSYSI
;
A
#
# COMPACT_ATOMS: atom_id res chain seq x y z
N GLN A 1 -23.56 -21.82 4.52
CA GLN A 1 -22.12 -21.83 4.22
C GLN A 1 -21.50 -20.61 4.88
N ILE A 2 -20.80 -20.80 6.00
CA ILE A 2 -20.25 -19.70 6.81
C ILE A 2 -18.80 -19.44 6.40
N GLY A 3 -18.52 -18.18 6.04
CA GLY A 3 -17.28 -17.50 6.41
C GLY A 3 -16.00 -17.90 5.69
N GLY A 4 -15.92 -17.69 4.37
CA GLY A 4 -14.60 -17.51 3.76
C GLY A 4 -14.00 -16.21 4.32
N SER A 5 -12.94 -16.31 5.13
CA SER A 5 -12.28 -15.15 5.74
C SER A 5 -12.08 -14.01 4.74
N PRO A 6 -12.73 -12.84 4.91
CA PRO A 6 -12.52 -11.69 4.04
C PRO A 6 -11.08 -11.15 4.13
N ARG A 7 -10.32 -11.58 5.14
CA ARG A 7 -8.95 -11.15 5.43
C ARG A 7 -7.93 -11.53 4.34
N ALA A 8 -8.14 -12.63 3.59
CA ALA A 8 -7.13 -13.13 2.65
C ALA A 8 -7.04 -12.33 1.33
N ARG A 9 -7.96 -11.39 1.10
CA ARG A 9 -8.01 -10.60 -0.14
C ARG A 9 -8.00 -9.10 0.16
N LEU A 10 -7.20 -8.68 1.14
CA LEU A 10 -6.78 -7.28 1.20
C LEU A 10 -6.17 -6.94 -0.15
N THR A 11 -6.90 -6.17 -0.93
CA THR A 11 -6.40 -5.64 -2.20
C THR A 11 -5.21 -4.75 -1.88
N VAL A 12 -4.29 -4.56 -2.84
CA VAL A 12 -3.13 -3.67 -2.66
C VAL A 12 -3.53 -2.32 -2.06
N GLN A 13 -4.69 -1.78 -2.47
CA GLN A 13 -5.27 -0.54 -1.94
C GLN A 13 -5.62 -0.60 -0.45
N ALA A 14 -6.08 -1.74 0.04
CA ALA A 14 -6.39 -1.90 1.46
C ALA A 14 -5.11 -1.92 2.29
N VAL A 15 -4.06 -2.61 1.84
CA VAL A 15 -2.75 -2.60 2.50
C VAL A 15 -2.14 -1.19 2.51
N GLU A 16 -2.26 -0.45 1.41
CA GLU A 16 -1.83 0.95 1.33
C GLU A 16 -2.56 1.86 2.33
N LYS A 17 -3.86 1.62 2.55
CA LYS A 17 -4.64 2.34 3.56
C LYS A 17 -4.17 2.01 4.98
N GLU A 18 -3.94 0.73 5.27
CA GLU A 18 -3.46 0.30 6.60
C GLU A 18 -2.07 0.84 6.93
N ILE A 19 -1.15 0.93 5.95
CA ILE A 19 0.17 1.55 6.15
C ILE A 19 0.03 3.00 6.61
N VAL A 20 -0.91 3.72 6.02
CA VAL A 20 -1.13 5.14 6.31
C VAL A 20 -1.69 5.31 7.70
N ILE A 21 -2.71 4.52 8.06
CA ILE A 21 -3.28 4.52 9.41
C ILE A 21 -2.19 4.18 10.43
N ALA A 22 -1.39 3.13 10.20
CA ALA A 22 -0.32 2.73 11.09
C ALA A 22 0.76 3.82 11.27
N TYR A 23 1.07 4.56 10.21
CA TYR A 23 2.01 5.69 10.26
C TYR A 23 1.41 6.92 10.95
N GLU A 24 0.13 7.22 10.77
CA GLU A 24 -0.56 8.30 11.48
C GLU A 24 -0.68 8.01 12.98
N GLU A 25 -0.94 6.75 13.35
CA GLU A 25 -0.92 6.30 14.75
C GLU A 25 0.48 6.39 15.36
N ASN A 26 1.54 6.12 14.56
CA ASN A 26 2.91 6.06 15.04
C ASN A 26 3.91 6.67 14.02
N PRO A 27 3.98 8.00 13.89
CA PRO A 27 4.80 8.67 12.87
C PRO A 27 6.32 8.53 13.11
N HIS A 28 6.71 8.07 14.31
CA HIS A 28 8.10 7.82 14.68
C HIS A 28 8.61 6.47 14.17
N LEU A 29 7.74 5.57 13.71
CA LEU A 29 8.14 4.25 13.25
C LEU A 29 8.85 4.32 11.90
N SER A 30 9.92 3.54 11.80
CA SER A 30 10.62 3.35 10.53
C SER A 30 9.79 2.49 9.58
N PRO A 31 10.00 2.58 8.25
CA PRO A 31 9.26 1.74 7.28
C PRO A 31 9.43 0.23 7.49
N ALA A 32 10.54 -0.21 8.12
CA ALA A 32 10.74 -1.59 8.53
C ALA A 32 9.82 -1.97 9.71
N GLU A 33 9.73 -1.13 10.73
CA GLU A 33 8.84 -1.33 11.87
C GLU A 33 7.37 -1.34 11.47
N LEU A 34 6.97 -0.46 10.54
CA LEU A 34 5.61 -0.48 9.99
C LEU A 34 5.31 -1.80 9.28
N ARG A 35 6.29 -2.38 8.57
CA ARG A 35 6.12 -3.69 7.94
C ARG A 35 5.89 -4.78 8.99
N ASP A 36 6.69 -4.79 10.05
CA ASP A 36 6.53 -5.75 11.15
C ASP A 36 5.19 -5.58 11.86
N LEU A 37 4.75 -4.34 12.10
CA LEU A 37 3.46 -4.04 12.71
C LEU A 37 2.28 -4.55 11.85
N LEU A 38 2.34 -4.40 10.53
CA LEU A 38 1.32 -4.94 9.61
C LEU A 38 1.28 -6.48 9.63
N ILE A 39 2.44 -7.13 9.85
CA ILE A 39 2.51 -8.58 9.98
C ILE A 39 1.96 -9.04 11.33
N GLN A 40 2.32 -8.34 12.42
CA GLN A 40 1.84 -8.61 13.77
C GLN A 40 0.31 -8.43 13.89
N LYS A 41 -0.26 -7.43 13.22
CA LYS A 41 -1.71 -7.20 13.14
C LYS A 41 -2.44 -8.19 12.21
N GLU A 42 -1.75 -9.18 11.65
CA GLU A 42 -2.26 -10.15 10.66
C GLU A 42 -2.90 -9.50 9.41
N ILE A 43 -2.51 -8.25 9.11
CA ILE A 43 -2.93 -7.52 7.90
C ILE A 43 -2.15 -8.06 6.70
N CYS A 44 -0.85 -8.30 6.91
CA CYS A 44 0.05 -8.87 5.91
C CYS A 44 0.72 -10.13 6.45
N THR A 45 1.17 -11.01 5.55
CA THR A 45 2.11 -12.09 5.84
C THR A 45 3.52 -11.64 5.42
N LYS A 46 4.56 -12.31 5.92
CA LYS A 46 5.95 -12.00 5.55
C LYS A 46 6.22 -11.96 4.04
N GLY A 47 5.47 -12.77 3.26
CA GLY A 47 5.60 -12.87 1.81
C GLY A 47 4.73 -11.91 1.00
N ASN A 48 3.64 -11.37 1.57
CA ASN A 48 2.77 -10.41 0.87
C ASN A 48 2.96 -8.96 1.34
N ALA A 49 3.64 -8.75 2.48
CA ALA A 49 3.90 -7.44 3.03
C ALA A 49 4.76 -6.62 2.06
N PRO A 50 4.41 -5.34 1.82
CA PRO A 50 5.18 -4.49 0.94
C PRO A 50 6.60 -4.29 1.47
N THR A 51 7.53 -4.07 0.55
CA THR A 51 8.93 -3.86 0.90
C THR A 51 9.14 -2.51 1.58
N VAL A 52 10.15 -2.41 2.44
CA VAL A 52 10.57 -1.18 3.12
C VAL A 52 10.64 0.05 2.17
N PRO A 53 11.27 -0.02 0.98
CA PRO A 53 11.26 1.10 0.03
C PRO A 53 9.87 1.39 -0.56
N ALA A 54 8.99 0.40 -0.74
CA ALA A 54 7.62 0.63 -1.19
C ALA A 54 6.80 1.38 -0.14
N ILE A 55 6.93 1.02 1.14
CA ILE A 55 6.31 1.71 2.28
C ILE A 55 6.80 3.16 2.35
N LYS A 56 8.13 3.37 2.29
CA LYS A 56 8.71 4.73 2.30
C LYS A 56 8.18 5.60 1.17
N ARG A 57 8.08 5.04 -0.04
CA ARG A 57 7.52 5.73 -1.20
C ARG A 57 6.04 6.04 -1.01
N LEU A 58 5.25 5.12 -0.46
CA LEU A 58 3.82 5.34 -0.21
C LEU A 58 3.57 6.49 0.76
N ILE A 59 4.32 6.54 1.87
CA ILE A 59 4.25 7.61 2.87
C ILE A 59 4.63 8.96 2.23
N GLY A 60 5.72 8.97 1.43
CA GLY A 60 6.13 10.16 0.68
C GLY A 60 5.13 10.61 -0.40
N SER A 61 4.53 9.67 -1.14
CA SER A 61 3.53 9.95 -2.17
C SER A 61 2.22 10.50 -1.61
N LYS A 62 1.85 10.13 -0.38
CA LYS A 62 0.68 10.67 0.32
C LYS A 62 0.96 11.96 1.10
N GLY A 63 2.18 12.48 1.06
CA GLY A 63 2.55 13.74 1.72
C GLY A 63 2.66 13.63 3.25
N LEU A 64 2.79 12.42 3.79
CA LEU A 64 2.85 12.16 5.24
C LEU A 64 4.29 12.14 5.78
N GLY A 65 5.29 12.06 4.90
CA GLY A 65 6.72 12.01 5.25
C GLY A 65 7.49 13.19 4.68
N VAL A 66 8.32 13.80 5.53
CA VAL A 66 9.13 15.01 5.31
C VAL A 66 9.98 14.92 4.02
N GLY A 67 9.79 15.90 3.13
CA GLY A 67 10.80 16.46 2.25
C GLY A 67 11.34 15.56 1.13
N GLY A 68 10.81 15.77 -0.08
CA GLY A 68 11.58 15.59 -1.32
C GLY A 68 11.00 14.60 -2.32
N GLY A 69 10.46 15.14 -3.42
CA GLY A 69 10.31 14.41 -4.68
C GLY A 69 8.88 13.95 -4.97
N VAL A 70 8.06 14.87 -5.48
CA VAL A 70 6.79 14.58 -6.13
C VAL A 70 7.07 13.64 -7.31
N ILE A 71 6.64 12.38 -7.23
CA ILE A 71 6.50 11.52 -8.42
C ILE A 71 5.01 11.13 -8.49
N PRO A 72 4.24 11.68 -9.43
CA PRO A 72 2.86 11.25 -9.65
C PRO A 72 2.88 9.83 -10.21
N GLN A 73 2.50 8.83 -9.40
CA GLN A 73 2.16 7.50 -9.90
C GLN A 73 0.66 7.23 -9.73
N THR A 74 -0.10 7.81 -10.65
CA THR A 74 -1.32 7.20 -11.18
C THR A 74 -1.20 7.12 -12.70
N LYS A 75 -0.16 6.43 -13.20
CA LYS A 75 -0.26 5.75 -14.50
C LYS A 75 -1.22 4.57 -14.34
N LYS A 76 -2.52 4.87 -14.27
CA LYS A 76 -3.52 3.92 -14.75
C LYS A 76 -3.28 3.85 -16.26
N MET A 77 -2.58 2.81 -16.70
CA MET A 77 -2.45 2.49 -18.11
C MET A 77 -3.87 2.24 -18.62
N GLU A 78 -4.45 3.24 -19.29
CA GLU A 78 -5.71 3.07 -20.00
C GLU A 78 -5.48 1.95 -21.01
N ARG A 79 -6.20 0.84 -20.83
CA ARG A 79 -6.17 -0.27 -21.77
C ARG A 79 -6.64 0.29 -23.11
N LYS A 80 -5.70 0.47 -24.04
CA LYS A 80 -5.96 0.66 -25.47
C LYS A 80 -7.10 -0.28 -25.90
N ARG A 81 -8.26 0.26 -26.21
CA ARG A 81 -9.11 -0.30 -27.25
C ARG A 81 -9.04 0.62 -28.44
N LEU A 82 -8.03 0.34 -29.25
CA LEU A 82 -7.95 0.80 -30.63
C LEU A 82 -9.03 0.02 -31.40
N SER A 83 -10.27 0.53 -31.38
CA SER A 83 -11.33 0.03 -32.24
C SER A 83 -11.28 0.82 -33.53
N TYR A 84 -10.53 0.30 -34.50
CA TYR A 84 -10.77 0.64 -35.89
C TYR A 84 -12.12 0.02 -36.26
N SER A 85 -13.07 0.84 -36.70
CA SER A 85 -14.23 0.37 -37.45
C SER A 85 -14.44 1.33 -38.62
N ILE A 86 -14.21 0.74 -39.80
CA ILE A 86 -14.51 1.07 -41.21
C ILE A 86 -15.29 2.36 -41.44
#